data_AF-A0A5M9JRY2-F1
#
_entry.id   AF-A0A5M9JRY2-F1
#
_cell.length_a   1.000
_cell.length_b   1.000
_cell.length_c   1.000
_cell.angle_alpha   90.00
_cell.angle_beta   90.00
_cell.angle_gamma   90.00
#
_symmetry.space_group_name_H-M   'P 1'
#
loop_
_entity.id
_entity.type
_entity.pdbx_description
1 polymer ?
#
loop_
_entity_poly.entity_id
_entity_poly.type
_entity_poly.pdbx_seq_one_letter_code
_entity_poly.pdbx_strand_id
1 'polypeptide(L)'
;MIWSLSIYLFIYLFIYLSVHSSIHSSIHPSIHPSIHPSIHPSTAYHQSYHCGRGFGIQDSVIVMAPNAEIILYHYRFSPFAKRIVWYLNLRGIPFAECLQAPVIPRPDVDALGTKYRRIPIVVVGRDVYNDTRLILQKLEKLYPEYPQISAASMGSPDGMAAEKLLEFWTIDGLFARAAQLLLLDLPLLNDPKFTSDRENYTGKSWEKGSLAKGRPEALVPHCRILKLSGHSIG
;
A
#
# COMPACT_ATOMS: atom_id res chain seq x y z
N MET A 1 -12.59 -3.41 -20.93
CA MET A 1 -11.13 -3.27 -21.13
C MET A 1 -10.38 -2.63 -19.95
N ILE A 2 -11.04 -1.94 -19.01
CA ILE A 2 -10.37 -1.21 -17.91
C ILE A 2 -9.97 -2.13 -16.71
N TRP A 3 -10.68 -3.25 -16.50
CA TRP A 3 -10.42 -4.26 -15.45
C TRP A 3 -9.03 -4.90 -15.52
N SER A 4 -8.64 -5.26 -16.74
CA SER A 4 -7.34 -5.86 -16.99
C SER A 4 -6.25 -4.88 -16.61
N LEU A 5 -6.38 -3.59 -16.96
CA LEU A 5 -5.33 -2.60 -16.69
C LEU A 5 -5.11 -2.30 -15.20
N SER A 6 -6.10 -2.33 -14.32
CA SER A 6 -5.87 -2.03 -12.89
C SER A 6 -5.20 -3.18 -12.13
N ILE A 7 -5.64 -4.42 -12.38
CA ILE A 7 -5.04 -5.62 -11.78
C ILE A 7 -3.73 -5.97 -12.48
N TYR A 8 -3.62 -5.75 -13.79
CA TYR A 8 -2.36 -5.83 -14.53
C TYR A 8 -1.42 -4.70 -14.13
N LEU A 9 -1.84 -3.46 -13.89
CA LEU A 9 -0.98 -2.45 -13.24
C LEU A 9 -0.63 -2.87 -11.83
N PHE A 10 -1.53 -3.47 -11.06
CA PHE A 10 -1.20 -3.94 -9.72
C PHE A 10 -0.15 -5.04 -9.78
N ILE A 11 -0.29 -6.05 -10.65
CA ILE A 11 0.67 -7.15 -10.81
C ILE A 11 1.97 -6.64 -11.47
N TYR A 12 1.87 -5.91 -12.57
CA TYR A 12 2.98 -5.34 -13.32
C TYR A 12 3.74 -4.30 -12.50
N LEU A 13 3.08 -3.37 -11.79
CA LEU A 13 3.74 -2.39 -10.92
C LEU A 13 4.15 -3.02 -9.58
N PHE A 14 3.45 -3.98 -9.01
CA PHE A 14 3.94 -4.69 -7.83
C PHE A 14 5.20 -5.50 -8.15
N ILE A 15 5.27 -6.14 -9.33
CA ILE A 15 6.46 -6.85 -9.81
C ILE A 15 7.54 -5.86 -10.26
N TYR A 16 7.20 -4.85 -11.07
CA TYR A 16 8.13 -3.86 -11.64
C TYR A 16 8.63 -2.87 -10.60
N LEU A 17 7.84 -2.38 -9.64
CA LEU A 17 8.33 -1.49 -8.57
C LEU A 17 9.18 -2.27 -7.55
N SER A 18 8.87 -3.56 -7.31
CA SER A 18 9.70 -4.44 -6.47
C SER A 18 11.04 -4.80 -7.11
N VAL A 19 11.14 -4.76 -8.45
CA VAL A 19 12.35 -5.10 -9.20
C VAL A 19 13.12 -3.85 -9.70
N HIS A 20 12.44 -2.76 -10.03
CA HIS A 20 12.98 -1.64 -10.82
C HIS A 20 13.15 -0.32 -10.05
N SER A 21 12.47 -0.12 -8.91
CA SER A 21 12.64 1.11 -8.10
C SER A 21 13.99 1.22 -7.40
N SER A 22 14.84 0.20 -7.49
CA SER A 22 16.19 0.19 -6.88
C SER A 22 17.34 0.40 -7.86
N ILE A 23 17.06 0.73 -9.11
CA ILE A 23 18.12 1.07 -10.09
C ILE A 23 18.19 2.59 -10.36
N HIS A 24 17.12 3.37 -10.12
CA HIS A 24 17.10 4.79 -10.51
C HIS A 24 17.26 5.83 -9.38
N SER A 25 17.33 5.43 -8.10
CA SER A 25 17.58 6.38 -7.00
C SER A 25 19.06 6.58 -6.66
N SER A 26 19.99 5.98 -7.42
CA SER A 26 21.44 6.02 -7.13
C SER A 26 22.30 6.64 -8.24
N ILE A 27 21.71 7.26 -9.28
CA ILE A 27 22.49 8.01 -10.29
C ILE A 27 21.79 9.34 -10.61
N HIS A 28 21.98 10.33 -9.75
CA HIS A 28 22.28 11.68 -10.21
C HIS A 28 23.07 12.43 -9.12
N PRO A 29 24.37 12.72 -9.33
CA PRO A 29 25.18 13.47 -8.39
C PRO A 29 24.80 14.95 -8.40
N SER A 30 24.81 15.53 -7.20
CA SER A 30 24.64 16.94 -6.88
C SER A 30 25.69 17.83 -7.53
N ILE A 31 25.24 18.83 -8.31
CA ILE A 31 26.00 20.05 -8.63
C ILE A 31 25.02 21.24 -8.61
N HIS A 32 25.26 22.20 -7.71
CA HIS A 32 24.74 23.58 -7.78
C HIS A 32 25.95 24.49 -8.13
N PRO A 33 25.79 25.60 -8.88
CA PRO A 33 25.50 26.87 -8.20
C PRO A 33 24.69 27.95 -8.99
N SER A 34 23.93 28.73 -8.21
CA SER A 34 23.74 30.21 -8.24
C SER A 34 23.13 30.98 -9.45
N ILE A 35 22.02 31.71 -9.22
CA ILE A 35 21.84 33.20 -9.20
C ILE A 35 20.33 33.59 -9.41
N HIS A 36 19.80 34.37 -8.45
CA HIS A 36 18.54 35.17 -8.25
C HIS A 36 17.71 35.72 -9.45
N PRO A 37 16.56 36.46 -9.23
CA PRO A 37 15.42 36.33 -8.30
C PRO A 37 14.05 36.55 -9.02
N SER A 38 12.89 36.36 -8.35
CA SER A 38 11.73 37.31 -8.34
C SER A 38 10.38 36.71 -7.92
N ILE A 39 9.88 37.20 -6.77
CA ILE A 39 8.50 37.70 -6.50
C ILE A 39 7.35 36.67 -6.24
N HIS A 40 6.99 36.60 -4.95
CA HIS A 40 5.73 36.15 -4.28
C HIS A 40 4.46 36.87 -4.79
N PRO A 41 3.18 36.52 -4.44
CA PRO A 41 2.69 35.99 -3.13
C PRO A 41 1.55 34.93 -3.15
N SER A 42 1.59 33.95 -2.24
CA SER A 42 0.74 33.82 -1.02
C SER A 42 -0.75 33.54 -1.24
N THR A 43 -1.17 32.31 -0.92
CA THR A 43 -2.38 32.09 -0.11
C THR A 43 -2.14 30.91 0.83
N ALA A 44 -1.96 31.24 2.10
CA ALA A 44 -1.90 30.32 3.21
C ALA A 44 -3.28 29.75 3.50
N TYR A 45 -3.38 28.42 3.62
CA TYR A 45 -4.29 27.76 4.56
C TYR A 45 -3.58 26.53 5.10
N HIS A 46 -2.62 26.78 6.00
CA HIS A 46 -2.08 25.77 6.89
C HIS A 46 -2.69 26.06 8.26
N GLN A 47 -3.77 25.36 8.61
CA GLN A 47 -4.32 25.42 9.96
C GLN A 47 -4.21 24.03 10.57
N SER A 48 -3.12 23.86 11.30
CA SER A 48 -2.73 22.67 12.04
C SER A 48 -3.70 22.45 13.20
N TYR A 49 -4.36 21.30 13.24
CA TYR A 49 -5.03 20.82 14.46
C TYR A 49 -4.11 19.80 15.12
N HIS A 50 -3.47 20.21 16.21
CA HIS A 50 -2.66 19.37 17.07
C HIS A 50 -3.57 18.48 17.93
N CYS A 51 -3.37 17.16 17.86
CA CYS A 51 -3.86 16.24 18.89
C CYS A 51 -2.65 15.75 19.72
N GLY A 52 -2.65 16.07 21.02
CA GLY A 52 -1.90 15.36 22.07
C GLY A 52 -0.36 15.53 22.12
N ARG A 53 0.13 16.32 23.08
CA ARG A 53 1.56 16.42 23.44
C ARG A 53 2.03 15.20 24.25
N GLY A 54 3.23 14.68 23.96
CA GLY A 54 4.01 13.89 24.91
C GLY A 54 5.08 12.97 24.28
N PHE A 55 6.32 13.47 24.22
CA PHE A 55 7.57 12.76 23.89
C PHE A 55 7.82 12.36 22.41
N GLY A 56 8.82 13.01 21.81
CA GLY A 56 9.12 12.94 20.38
C GLY A 56 9.65 11.60 19.90
N ILE A 57 8.96 11.03 18.90
CA ILE A 57 9.42 10.76 17.52
C ILE A 57 8.16 10.53 16.66
N GLN A 58 8.02 11.34 15.59
CA GLN A 58 7.07 11.30 14.46
C GLN A 58 5.58 11.59 14.70
N ASP A 59 5.20 12.84 14.40
CA ASP A 59 3.84 13.31 14.18
C ASP A 59 3.11 12.45 13.13
N SER A 60 1.96 11.86 13.48
CA SER A 60 1.02 11.27 12.54
C SER A 60 0.37 12.40 11.72
N VAL A 61 1.03 12.79 10.62
CA VAL A 61 0.52 13.82 9.71
C VAL A 61 -0.80 13.32 9.10
N ILE A 62 -1.91 13.92 9.50
CA ILE A 62 -3.19 13.75 8.81
C ILE A 62 -3.15 14.61 7.55
N VAL A 63 -3.15 13.99 6.37
CA VAL A 63 -3.33 14.71 5.11
C VAL A 63 -4.83 14.75 4.86
N MET A 64 -5.48 15.87 5.19
CA MET A 64 -6.93 16.04 5.07
C MET A 64 -7.29 16.58 3.69
N ALA A 65 -8.14 15.86 2.95
CA ALA A 65 -8.99 16.48 1.95
C ALA A 65 -10.17 17.16 2.68
N PRO A 66 -10.53 18.41 2.37
CA PRO A 66 -11.40 19.25 3.22
C PRO A 66 -12.83 18.76 3.45
N ASN A 67 -13.28 17.65 2.83
CA ASN A 67 -14.61 17.05 3.01
C ASN A 67 -14.57 15.50 3.00
N ALA A 68 -13.43 14.88 3.31
CA ALA A 68 -13.32 13.43 3.24
C ALA A 68 -14.09 12.73 4.36
N GLU A 69 -15.16 12.02 4.00
CA GLU A 69 -15.91 11.13 4.90
C GLU A 69 -15.11 9.87 5.26
N ILE A 70 -14.15 9.50 4.39
CA ILE A 70 -13.29 8.34 4.53
C ILE A 70 -11.95 8.73 5.17
N ILE A 71 -11.57 8.04 6.24
CA ILE A 71 -10.23 8.12 6.83
C ILE A 71 -9.52 6.78 6.65
N LEU A 72 -8.38 6.79 5.95
CA LEU A 72 -7.54 5.63 5.70
C LEU A 72 -6.35 5.62 6.66
N TYR A 73 -6.30 4.65 7.56
CA TYR A 73 -5.18 4.43 8.47
C TYR A 73 -4.16 3.53 7.81
N HIS A 74 -2.97 4.04 7.50
CA HIS A 74 -1.91 3.25 6.87
C HIS A 74 -0.50 3.83 6.93
N TYR A 75 0.49 3.09 6.41
CA TYR A 75 1.81 3.62 6.07
C TYR A 75 2.03 3.56 4.55
N ARG A 76 2.80 4.52 4.02
CA ARG A 76 2.89 4.82 2.57
C ARG A 76 3.38 3.65 1.71
N PHE A 77 4.33 2.86 2.21
CA PHE A 77 4.94 1.75 1.46
C PHE A 77 4.24 0.40 1.69
N SER A 78 3.10 0.36 2.39
CA SER A 78 2.33 -0.88 2.53
C SER A 78 1.72 -1.31 1.19
N PRO A 79 1.99 -2.53 0.69
CA PRO A 79 1.38 -3.04 -0.54
C PRO A 79 -0.14 -3.09 -0.45
N PHE A 80 -0.66 -3.51 0.71
CA PHE A 80 -2.10 -3.58 0.96
C PHE A 80 -2.73 -2.19 1.06
N ALA A 81 -2.01 -1.19 1.59
CA ALA A 81 -2.51 0.18 1.59
C ALA A 81 -2.56 0.78 0.18
N LYS A 82 -1.55 0.50 -0.66
CA LYS A 82 -1.56 0.92 -2.07
C LYS A 82 -2.78 0.42 -2.82
N ARG A 83 -3.27 -0.80 -2.53
CA ARG A 83 -4.54 -1.29 -3.10
C ARG A 83 -5.71 -0.34 -2.82
N ILE A 84 -5.86 0.12 -1.58
CA ILE A 84 -6.96 1.01 -1.19
C ILE A 84 -6.76 2.43 -1.72
N VAL A 85 -5.54 2.97 -1.60
CA VAL A 85 -5.20 4.30 -2.13
C VAL A 85 -5.46 4.36 -3.64
N TRP A 86 -5.01 3.37 -4.40
CA TRP A 86 -5.24 3.33 -5.84
C TRP A 86 -6.70 3.12 -6.19
N TYR A 87 -7.40 2.26 -5.46
CA TYR A 87 -8.84 2.06 -5.65
C TYR A 87 -9.63 3.37 -5.45
N LEU A 88 -9.40 4.08 -4.35
CA LEU A 88 -10.07 5.35 -4.06
C LEU A 88 -9.74 6.41 -5.12
N ASN A 89 -8.46 6.53 -5.50
CA ASN A 89 -8.03 7.46 -6.55
C ASN A 89 -8.63 7.13 -7.93
N LEU A 90 -8.67 5.85 -8.33
CA LEU A 90 -9.24 5.43 -9.61
C LEU A 90 -10.75 5.69 -9.68
N ARG A 91 -11.45 5.58 -8.56
CA ARG A 91 -12.87 5.93 -8.46
C ARG A 91 -13.11 7.44 -8.27
N GLY A 92 -12.06 8.21 -7.99
CA GLY A 92 -12.17 9.65 -7.67
C GLY A 92 -12.85 9.93 -6.33
N ILE A 93 -12.85 8.98 -5.40
CA ILE A 93 -13.48 9.15 -4.08
C ILE A 93 -12.50 9.93 -3.18
N PRO A 94 -12.89 11.09 -2.63
CA PRO A 94 -12.04 11.85 -1.71
C PRO A 94 -11.88 11.11 -0.39
N PHE A 95 -10.65 11.04 0.12
CA PHE A 95 -10.32 10.43 1.40
C PHE A 95 -9.22 11.21 2.11
N ALA A 96 -9.14 11.05 3.42
CA ALA A 96 -8.04 11.53 4.24
C ALA A 96 -7.12 10.37 4.62
N GLU A 97 -5.82 10.64 4.72
CA GLU A 97 -4.82 9.67 5.18
C GLU A 97 -4.45 9.95 6.63
N CYS A 98 -4.50 8.92 7.48
CA CYS A 98 -3.93 8.92 8.82
C CYS A 98 -2.69 8.02 8.81
N LEU A 99 -1.50 8.63 8.81
CA LEU A 99 -0.25 7.90 8.70
C LEU A 99 0.11 7.20 10.02
N GLN A 100 0.40 5.90 9.92
CA GLN A 100 0.69 5.01 11.05
C GLN A 100 2.12 4.48 11.01
N ALA A 101 2.64 4.05 12.16
CA ALA A 101 3.93 3.36 12.23
C ALA A 101 3.86 1.96 11.55
N PRO A 102 4.94 1.50 10.89
CA PRO A 102 4.97 0.16 10.29
C PRO A 102 5.01 -0.97 11.32
N VAL A 103 5.35 -0.67 12.57
CA VAL A 103 5.43 -1.56 13.74
C VAL A 103 4.39 -1.18 14.80
N ILE A 104 4.16 -2.06 15.78
CA ILE A 104 3.36 -1.78 16.99
C ILE A 104 4.25 -1.05 18.03
N PRO A 105 3.73 -0.13 18.87
CA PRO A 105 2.33 0.28 19.06
C PRO A 105 1.80 1.30 18.03
N ARG A 106 0.47 1.35 17.88
CA ARG A 106 -0.24 2.31 17.03
C ARG A 106 -1.40 2.92 17.81
N PRO A 107 -1.15 3.95 18.64
CA PRO A 107 -2.14 4.48 19.57
C PRO A 107 -3.41 4.99 18.87
N ASP A 108 -3.28 5.61 17.70
CA ASP A 108 -4.42 6.09 16.91
C ASP A 108 -5.32 4.92 16.45
N VAL A 109 -4.73 3.78 16.09
CA VAL A 109 -5.48 2.57 15.71
C VAL A 109 -6.09 1.91 16.94
N ASP A 110 -5.35 1.85 18.05
CA ASP A 110 -5.85 1.30 19.31
C ASP A 110 -7.06 2.12 19.83
N ALA A 111 -7.05 3.44 19.60
CA ALA A 111 -8.16 4.33 19.93
C ALA A 111 -9.44 4.06 19.13
N LEU A 112 -9.35 3.39 17.97
CA LEU A 112 -10.53 2.94 17.22
C LEU A 112 -11.26 1.77 17.91
N GLY A 113 -10.67 1.18 18.96
CA GLY A 113 -11.25 0.04 19.69
C GLY A 113 -11.17 -1.29 18.94
N THR A 114 -10.42 -1.37 17.84
CA THR A 114 -10.23 -2.60 17.07
C THR A 114 -9.06 -3.42 17.62
N LYS A 115 -9.25 -4.74 17.75
CA LYS A 115 -8.14 -5.68 18.05
C LYS A 115 -7.36 -6.10 16.79
N TYR A 116 -7.71 -5.54 15.64
CA TYR A 116 -7.13 -5.92 14.37
C TYR A 116 -5.77 -5.25 14.16
N ARG A 117 -4.71 -6.06 14.18
CA ARG A 117 -3.31 -5.59 14.08
C ARG A 117 -2.90 -5.12 12.67
N ARG A 118 -3.52 -5.68 11.62
CA ARG A 118 -3.12 -5.43 10.23
C ARG A 118 -3.61 -4.05 9.77
N ILE A 119 -2.91 -3.51 8.78
CA ILE A 119 -3.17 -2.22 8.13
C ILE A 119 -3.18 -2.49 6.61
N PRO A 120 -4.02 -1.84 5.79
CA PRO A 120 -4.86 -0.68 6.08
C PRO A 120 -6.14 -0.96 6.85
N ILE A 121 -6.64 0.08 7.51
CA ILE A 121 -7.98 0.16 8.12
C ILE A 121 -8.68 1.38 7.54
N VAL A 122 -9.95 1.25 7.19
CA VAL A 122 -10.77 2.36 6.69
C VAL A 122 -11.86 2.67 7.70
N VAL A 123 -12.00 3.94 8.03
CA VAL A 123 -13.10 4.46 8.85
C VAL A 123 -14.02 5.30 7.98
N VAL A 124 -15.32 5.05 8.07
CA VAL A 124 -16.37 5.86 7.44
C VAL A 124 -17.38 6.22 8.52
N GLY A 125 -17.45 7.50 8.89
CA GLY A 125 -18.25 7.93 10.04
C GLY A 125 -17.85 7.20 11.33
N ARG A 126 -18.74 6.33 11.83
CA ARG A 126 -18.52 5.51 13.06
C ARG A 126 -18.14 4.06 12.77
N ASP A 127 -18.12 3.66 11.50
CA ASP A 127 -17.85 2.28 11.11
C ASP A 127 -16.37 2.07 10.81
N VAL A 128 -15.81 0.99 11.36
CA VAL A 128 -14.41 0.59 11.17
C VAL A 128 -14.34 -0.67 10.32
N TYR A 129 -13.70 -0.56 9.15
CA TYR A 129 -13.55 -1.64 8.19
C TYR A 129 -12.12 -2.17 8.18
N ASN A 130 -11.99 -3.46 8.50
CA ASN A 130 -10.74 -4.20 8.51
C ASN A 130 -10.64 -5.11 7.28
N ASP A 131 -9.42 -5.43 6.86
CA ASP A 131 -9.10 -6.27 5.69
C ASP A 131 -9.47 -5.65 4.33
N THR A 132 -8.47 -5.56 3.45
CA THR A 132 -8.65 -4.94 2.13
C THR A 132 -9.76 -5.55 1.28
N ARG A 133 -10.04 -6.86 1.39
CA ARG A 133 -11.11 -7.48 0.60
C ARG A 133 -12.49 -6.98 1.02
N LEU A 134 -12.71 -6.88 2.34
CA LEU A 134 -13.96 -6.36 2.90
C LEU A 134 -14.09 -4.85 2.64
N ILE A 135 -13.00 -4.09 2.82
CA ILE A 135 -12.96 -2.65 2.55
C ILE A 135 -13.43 -2.38 1.12
N LEU A 136 -12.85 -3.05 0.11
CA LEU A 136 -13.20 -2.84 -1.30
C LEU A 136 -14.68 -3.14 -1.56
N GLN A 137 -15.20 -4.25 -1.04
CA GLN A 137 -16.61 -4.62 -1.17
C GLN A 137 -17.56 -3.61 -0.52
N LYS A 138 -17.16 -2.99 0.61
CA LYS A 138 -17.96 -1.99 1.30
C LYS A 138 -17.94 -0.65 0.56
N LEU A 139 -16.77 -0.23 0.07
CA LEU A 139 -16.65 1.00 -0.70
C LEU A 139 -17.46 0.97 -2.02
N GLU A 140 -17.56 -0.19 -2.69
CA GLU A 140 -18.45 -0.35 -3.86
C GLU A 140 -19.92 -0.08 -3.53
N LYS A 141 -20.37 -0.47 -2.32
CA LYS A 141 -21.77 -0.34 -1.89
C LYS A 141 -22.10 1.01 -1.29
N LEU A 142 -21.16 1.61 -0.55
CA LEU A 142 -21.37 2.86 0.19
C LEU A 142 -21.33 4.08 -0.73
N TYR A 143 -20.58 4.01 -1.83
CA TYR A 143 -20.32 5.14 -2.71
C TYR A 143 -20.73 4.83 -4.18
N PRO A 144 -21.98 4.40 -4.46
CA PRO A 144 -22.40 4.02 -5.81
C PRO A 144 -22.41 5.19 -6.82
N GLU A 145 -22.39 6.44 -6.35
CA GLU A 145 -22.34 7.66 -7.14
C GLU A 145 -21.00 7.88 -7.85
N TYR A 146 -19.93 7.25 -7.36
CA TYR A 146 -18.61 7.26 -8.00
C TYR A 146 -18.47 6.09 -8.97
N PRO A 147 -17.71 6.24 -10.08
CA PRO A 147 -17.49 5.16 -11.05
C PRO A 147 -17.16 3.85 -10.37
N GLN A 148 -18.02 2.85 -10.57
CA GLN A 148 -17.87 1.54 -9.93
C GLN A 148 -16.85 0.72 -10.68
N ILE A 149 -16.01 0.00 -9.92
CA ILE A 149 -14.91 -0.74 -10.50
C ILE A 149 -14.82 -2.22 -10.09
N SER A 150 -15.95 -2.82 -9.71
CA SER A 150 -16.04 -4.26 -9.53
C SER A 150 -16.78 -4.93 -10.68
N ALA A 151 -16.46 -6.19 -10.95
CA ALA A 151 -17.20 -7.00 -11.92
C ALA A 151 -18.64 -7.26 -11.44
N ALA A 152 -18.87 -7.21 -10.12
CA ALA A 152 -20.21 -7.29 -9.53
C ALA A 152 -21.09 -6.12 -9.98
N SER A 153 -20.53 -4.92 -10.05
CA SER A 153 -21.21 -3.71 -10.52
C SER A 153 -21.57 -3.77 -12.01
N MET A 154 -20.91 -4.65 -12.78
CA MET A 154 -21.18 -4.88 -14.20
C MET A 154 -22.09 -6.07 -14.49
N GLY A 155 -22.52 -6.82 -13.47
CA GLY A 155 -23.46 -7.93 -13.62
C GLY A 155 -22.93 -9.13 -14.43
N SER A 156 -21.61 -9.32 -14.52
CA SER A 156 -21.00 -10.45 -15.23
C SER A 156 -20.61 -11.57 -14.27
N PRO A 157 -21.32 -12.72 -14.25
CA PRO A 157 -20.98 -13.85 -13.36
C PRO A 157 -19.54 -14.35 -13.55
N ASP A 158 -19.12 -14.48 -14.82
CA ASP A 158 -17.76 -14.88 -15.16
C ASP A 158 -16.73 -13.85 -14.71
N GLY A 159 -17.05 -12.55 -14.86
CA GLY A 159 -16.22 -11.46 -14.36
C GLY A 159 -16.06 -11.49 -12.84
N MET A 160 -17.14 -11.74 -12.10
CA MET A 160 -17.11 -11.87 -10.64
C MET A 160 -16.28 -13.08 -10.19
N ALA A 161 -16.43 -14.22 -10.88
CA ALA A 161 -15.64 -15.41 -10.61
C ALA A 161 -14.14 -15.16 -10.87
N ALA A 162 -13.81 -14.55 -12.02
CA ALA A 162 -12.44 -14.18 -12.36
C ALA A 162 -11.84 -13.19 -11.36
N GLU A 163 -12.58 -12.15 -10.96
CA GLU A 163 -12.15 -11.19 -9.95
C GLU A 163 -11.85 -11.87 -8.62
N LYS A 164 -12.73 -12.78 -8.17
CA LYS A 164 -12.54 -13.48 -6.89
C LYS A 164 -11.36 -14.44 -6.92
N LEU A 165 -11.17 -15.15 -8.03
CA LEU A 165 -10.03 -16.05 -8.23
C LEU A 165 -8.72 -15.27 -8.27
N LEU A 166 -8.68 -14.14 -8.98
CA LEU A 166 -7.50 -13.27 -9.03
C LEU A 166 -7.21 -12.63 -7.67
N GLU A 167 -8.22 -12.21 -6.92
CA GLU A 167 -8.06 -11.71 -5.55
C GLU A 167 -7.43 -12.77 -4.64
N PHE A 168 -7.95 -14.00 -4.66
CA PHE A 168 -7.42 -15.11 -3.87
C PHE A 168 -5.97 -15.42 -4.25
N TRP A 169 -5.72 -15.61 -5.55
CA TRP A 169 -4.39 -15.96 -6.04
C TRP A 169 -3.35 -14.87 -5.75
N THR A 170 -3.69 -13.59 -5.92
CA THR A 170 -2.74 -12.49 -5.67
C THR A 170 -2.39 -12.34 -4.19
N ILE A 171 -3.38 -12.46 -3.29
CA ILE A 171 -3.17 -12.19 -1.87
C ILE A 171 -2.68 -13.44 -1.12
N ASP A 172 -3.31 -14.59 -1.33
CA ASP A 172 -2.99 -15.82 -0.59
C ASP A 172 -1.88 -16.63 -1.27
N GLY A 173 -1.73 -16.50 -2.58
CA GLY A 173 -0.69 -17.19 -3.36
C GLY A 173 0.56 -16.35 -3.59
N LEU A 174 0.44 -15.30 -4.41
CA LEU A 174 1.58 -14.59 -4.99
C LEU A 174 2.29 -13.67 -3.97
N PHE A 175 1.53 -12.97 -3.13
CA PHE A 175 2.07 -11.96 -2.21
C PHE A 175 3.16 -12.52 -1.29
N ALA A 176 2.95 -13.69 -0.69
CA ALA A 176 3.91 -14.31 0.22
C ALA A 176 5.22 -14.69 -0.48
N ARG A 177 5.16 -15.00 -1.78
CA ARG A 177 6.35 -15.26 -2.61
C ARG A 177 7.05 -13.95 -2.98
N ALA A 178 6.29 -12.93 -3.38
CA ALA A 178 6.86 -11.61 -3.68
C ALA A 178 7.57 -10.99 -2.47
N ALA A 179 7.01 -11.16 -1.27
CA ALA A 179 7.63 -10.69 -0.02
C ALA A 179 9.03 -11.32 0.23
N GLN A 180 9.26 -12.56 -0.21
CA GLN A 180 10.57 -13.22 -0.11
C GLN A 180 11.60 -12.64 -1.09
N LEU A 181 11.13 -11.97 -2.14
CA LEU A 181 11.97 -11.34 -3.16
C LEU A 181 12.38 -9.92 -2.82
N LEU A 182 11.87 -9.34 -1.71
CA LEU A 182 12.31 -8.04 -1.20
C LEU A 182 13.84 -7.97 -1.15
N LEU A 183 14.37 -6.81 -1.54
CA LEU A 183 15.82 -6.60 -1.58
C LEU A 183 16.39 -6.68 -0.17
N LEU A 184 17.43 -7.48 0.01
CA LEU A 184 18.03 -7.74 1.32
C LEU A 184 18.67 -6.49 1.95
N ASP A 185 18.90 -5.45 1.15
CA ASP A 185 19.51 -4.18 1.57
C ASP A 185 18.49 -3.06 1.77
N LEU A 186 17.19 -3.37 1.74
CA LEU A 186 16.16 -2.38 2.08
C LEU A 186 16.45 -1.82 3.49
N PRO A 187 16.49 -0.48 3.69
CA PRO A 187 16.73 0.10 5.01
C PRO A 187 15.79 -0.43 6.09
N LEU A 188 14.56 -0.75 5.71
CA LEU A 188 13.53 -1.34 6.55
C LEU A 188 13.89 -2.73 7.09
N LEU A 189 14.60 -3.55 6.30
CA LEU A 189 15.06 -4.89 6.74
C LEU A 189 16.26 -4.80 7.69
N ASN A 190 16.95 -3.67 7.72
CA ASN A 190 18.05 -3.43 8.66
C ASN A 190 17.55 -2.86 10.00
N ASP A 191 16.26 -2.53 10.14
CA ASP A 191 15.68 -2.06 11.40
C ASP A 191 15.28 -3.27 12.30
N PRO A 192 15.95 -3.48 13.45
CA PRO A 192 15.66 -4.60 14.34
C PRO A 192 14.23 -4.56 14.92
N LYS A 193 13.66 -3.37 15.08
CA LYS A 193 12.27 -3.23 15.56
C LYS A 193 11.30 -3.79 14.53
N PHE A 194 11.53 -3.47 13.26
CA PHE A 194 10.70 -3.96 12.17
C PHE A 194 10.82 -5.46 11.97
N THR A 195 12.04 -5.99 11.95
CA THR A 195 12.25 -7.43 11.76
C THR A 195 11.66 -8.22 12.92
N SER A 196 11.94 -7.86 14.17
CA SER A 196 11.35 -8.53 15.34
C SER A 196 9.82 -8.47 15.36
N ASP A 197 9.23 -7.31 15.04
CA ASP A 197 7.78 -7.15 14.90
C ASP A 197 7.18 -8.09 13.84
N ARG A 198 7.87 -8.27 12.71
CA ARG A 198 7.44 -9.17 11.63
C ARG A 198 7.65 -10.64 11.97
N GLU A 199 8.73 -10.99 12.66
CA GLU A 199 8.97 -12.35 13.16
C GLU A 199 7.89 -12.76 14.14
N ASN A 200 7.59 -11.92 15.13
CA ASN A 200 6.52 -12.15 16.11
C ASN A 200 5.14 -12.30 15.45
N TYR A 201 4.90 -11.57 14.36
CA TYR A 201 3.62 -11.66 13.64
C TYR A 201 3.52 -12.88 12.72
N THR A 202 4.59 -13.22 12.00
CA THR A 202 4.56 -14.27 10.97
C THR A 202 5.03 -15.65 11.46
N GLY A 203 5.70 -15.71 12.60
CA GLY A 203 6.35 -16.93 13.11
C GLY A 203 7.53 -17.41 12.26
N LYS A 204 8.06 -16.58 11.36
CA LYS A 204 9.16 -16.91 10.44
C LYS A 204 10.34 -15.99 10.69
N SER A 205 11.56 -16.49 10.54
CA SER A 205 12.77 -15.68 10.62
C SER A 205 12.86 -14.69 9.44
N TRP A 206 13.20 -13.45 9.76
CA TRP A 206 13.46 -12.36 8.81
C TRP A 206 14.95 -12.05 8.68
N GLU A 207 15.82 -12.93 9.18
CA GLU A 207 17.26 -12.84 8.94
C GLU A 207 17.59 -12.95 7.45
N LYS A 208 18.55 -12.14 6.98
CA LYS A 208 18.94 -12.07 5.57
C LYS A 208 19.32 -13.44 4.98
N GLY A 209 20.02 -14.27 5.76
CA GLY A 209 20.42 -15.62 5.34
C GLY A 209 19.22 -16.56 5.13
N SER A 210 18.22 -16.48 6.00
CA SER A 210 16.97 -17.25 5.90
C SER A 210 16.13 -16.78 4.70
N LEU A 211 16.04 -15.46 4.50
CA LEU A 211 15.36 -14.88 3.34
C LEU A 211 16.03 -15.29 2.03
N ALA A 212 17.37 -15.27 1.96
CA ALA A 212 18.13 -15.64 0.77
C ALA A 212 17.87 -17.07 0.29
N LYS A 213 17.75 -18.03 1.22
CA LYS A 213 17.47 -19.44 0.90
C LYS A 213 16.12 -19.66 0.20
N GLY A 214 15.10 -18.86 0.52
CA GLY A 214 13.77 -18.96 -0.07
C GLY A 214 13.61 -18.31 -1.45
N ARG A 215 14.57 -17.46 -1.86
CA ARG A 215 14.45 -16.64 -3.08
C ARG A 215 14.31 -17.46 -4.38
N PRO A 216 15.08 -18.55 -4.62
CA PRO A 216 14.97 -19.30 -5.87
C PRO A 216 13.55 -19.84 -6.10
N GLU A 217 12.95 -20.42 -5.06
CA GLU A 217 11.58 -20.93 -5.11
C GLU A 217 10.54 -19.81 -5.28
N ALA A 218 10.78 -18.66 -4.64
CA ALA A 218 9.91 -17.50 -4.79
C ALA A 218 9.96 -16.88 -6.20
N LEU A 219 11.06 -17.01 -6.94
CA LEU A 219 11.19 -16.49 -8.31
C LEU A 219 10.36 -17.27 -9.32
N VAL A 220 10.21 -18.59 -9.16
CA VAL A 220 9.54 -19.48 -10.13
C VAL A 220 8.17 -18.96 -10.59
N PRO A 221 7.19 -18.65 -9.69
CA PRO A 221 5.89 -18.17 -10.13
C PRO A 221 5.96 -16.81 -10.84
N HIS A 222 6.84 -15.90 -10.40
CA HIS A 222 6.99 -14.57 -11.01
C HIS A 222 7.57 -14.67 -12.43
N CYS A 223 8.58 -15.51 -12.63
CA CYS A 223 9.16 -15.76 -13.93
C CYS A 223 8.15 -16.39 -14.90
N ARG A 224 7.30 -17.30 -14.43
CA ARG A 224 6.23 -17.89 -15.26
C ARG A 224 5.24 -16.82 -15.73
N ILE A 225 4.83 -15.92 -14.83
CA ILE A 225 3.92 -14.81 -15.16
C ILE A 225 4.56 -13.87 -16.20
N LEU A 226 5.82 -13.49 -16.01
CA LEU A 226 6.52 -12.59 -16.92
C LEU A 226 6.74 -13.22 -18.31
N LYS A 227 7.07 -14.52 -18.37
CA LYS A 227 7.20 -15.25 -19.64
C LYS A 227 5.87 -15.31 -20.41
N LEU A 228 4.75 -15.50 -19.72
CA LEU A 228 3.41 -15.45 -20.33
C LEU A 228 3.08 -14.06 -20.90
N SER A 229 3.69 -13.00 -20.35
CA SER A 229 3.53 -11.62 -20.83
C SER A 229 4.46 -11.25 -22.01
N GLY A 230 5.15 -12.23 -22.62
CA GLY A 230 6.04 -12.01 -23.76
C GLY A 230 7.40 -11.39 -23.43
N HIS A 231 7.70 -11.15 -22.14
CA HIS A 231 9.00 -10.64 -21.71
C HIS A 231 9.96 -11.81 -21.48
N SER A 232 10.94 -11.98 -22.39
CA SER A 232 12.04 -12.93 -22.24
C SER A 232 13.05 -12.39 -21.24
N ILE A 233 13.11 -13.00 -20.06
CA ILE A 233 14.21 -12.81 -19.09
C ILE A 233 15.29 -13.82 -19.47
N GLY A 234 16.27 -13.35 -20.24
CA GLY A 234 17.53 -14.04 -20.53
C GLY A 234 18.56 -13.82 -19.44
#